data_AF-A0A428C4Q1-F1
#
_entry.id   AF-A0A428C4Q1-F1
#
_cell.length_a   1.000
_cell.length_b   1.000
_cell.length_c   1.000
_cell.angle_alpha   90.00
_cell.angle_beta   90.00
_cell.angle_gamma   90.00
#
_symmetry.space_group_name_H-M   'P 1'
#
loop_
_entity.id
_entity.type
_entity.pdbx_description
1 polymer ?
#
loop_
_entity_poly.entity_id
_entity_poly.type
_entity_poly.pdbx_seq_one_letter_code
_entity_poly.pdbx_strand_id
1 'polypeptide(L)'
;MVIGLNLAGNEEAAKNEKTNKTYLYSLKNSIKSDYVYNKYYKPIYELMNDIFDNDAKWHWCNKSWDILSKEIEHSEAKEFLDVIHEEYLNHQNSKVSIYIGDMFYYHETSSKKLPLKKSISHPQYCKEMLELHIESLIEAGKSIKFVYINNSQVSQWLCDGEIKTFTIFGDRKIPVFFGGMLSGGRMDLFSKKRLVHEIKNYLKRIESYI
;
A
#
# COMPACT_ATOMS: atom_id res chain seq x y z
N MET A 1 7.25 -1.29 0.23
CA MET A 1 6.19 -1.60 -0.76
C MET A 1 5.04 -2.30 -0.04
N VAL A 2 3.79 -2.05 -0.44
CA VAL A 2 2.60 -2.71 0.10
C VAL A 2 1.81 -3.32 -1.05
N ILE A 3 1.53 -4.61 -0.99
CA ILE A 3 0.80 -5.32 -2.04
C ILE A 3 -0.39 -6.04 -1.42
N GLY A 4 -1.52 -6.06 -2.12
CA GLY A 4 -2.69 -6.81 -1.67
C GLY A 4 -3.76 -6.92 -2.76
N LEU A 5 -4.93 -7.35 -2.33
CA LEU A 5 -6.16 -7.20 -3.10
C LEU A 5 -6.74 -5.84 -2.74
N ASN A 6 -6.54 -4.81 -3.57
CA ASN A 6 -7.32 -3.59 -3.40
C ASN A 6 -8.77 -3.91 -3.78
N LEU A 7 -9.70 -3.51 -2.93
CA LEU A 7 -11.12 -3.66 -3.22
C LEU A 7 -11.45 -2.72 -4.39
N ALA A 8 -11.64 -3.25 -5.59
CA ALA A 8 -12.45 -2.54 -6.58
C ALA A 8 -13.82 -2.39 -5.92
N GLY A 9 -14.16 -1.17 -5.52
CA GLY A 9 -15.45 -0.94 -4.89
C GLY A 9 -16.60 -1.17 -5.88
N ASN A 10 -17.82 -0.88 -5.45
CA ASN A 10 -18.98 -0.88 -6.35
C ASN A 10 -18.86 0.22 -7.43
N GLU A 11 -19.80 0.27 -8.38
CA GLU A 11 -19.82 1.32 -9.42
C GLU A 11 -19.76 2.74 -8.84
N GLU A 12 -20.40 2.95 -7.69
CA GLU A 12 -20.32 4.19 -6.91
C GLU A 12 -18.89 4.48 -6.43
N ALA A 13 -18.17 3.49 -5.90
CA ALA A 13 -16.75 3.64 -5.56
C ALA A 13 -15.87 3.90 -6.79
N ALA A 14 -16.11 3.23 -7.92
CA ALA A 14 -15.36 3.49 -9.15
C ALA A 14 -15.64 4.91 -9.69
N LYS A 15 -16.90 5.38 -9.60
CA LYS A 15 -17.27 6.76 -9.93
C LYS A 15 -16.63 7.75 -8.95
N ASN A 16 -16.62 7.44 -7.66
CA ASN A 16 -15.97 8.25 -6.64
C ASN A 16 -14.44 8.28 -6.80
N GLU A 17 -13.79 7.19 -7.18
CA GLU A 17 -12.34 7.15 -7.49
C GLU A 17 -12.01 7.97 -8.75
N LYS A 18 -12.90 7.93 -9.76
CA LYS A 18 -12.76 8.74 -10.98
C LYS A 18 -12.91 10.23 -10.71
N THR A 19 -13.83 10.59 -9.81
CA THR A 19 -14.16 11.97 -9.45
C THR A 19 -13.18 12.56 -8.43
N ASN A 20 -12.82 11.78 -7.41
CA ASN A 20 -11.96 12.20 -6.31
C ASN A 20 -10.60 11.51 -6.45
N LYS A 21 -9.69 12.13 -7.20
CA LYS A 21 -8.31 11.64 -7.28
C LYS A 21 -7.62 11.68 -5.90
N THR A 22 -6.66 10.78 -5.74
CA THR A 22 -5.77 10.39 -4.64
C THR A 22 -5.35 11.44 -3.59
N TYR A 23 -5.52 12.73 -3.85
CA TYR A 23 -4.91 13.85 -3.14
C TYR A 23 -5.71 14.36 -1.94
N LEU A 24 -7.04 14.24 -1.97
CA LEU A 24 -7.93 14.81 -0.95
C LEU A 24 -7.95 14.03 0.37
N TYR A 25 -7.38 12.82 0.37
CA TYR A 25 -7.57 11.83 1.42
C TYR A 25 -6.47 11.80 2.49
N SER A 26 -5.38 12.55 2.27
CA SER A 26 -4.21 12.66 3.15
C SER A 26 -4.26 13.83 4.11
N LEU A 27 -5.24 14.73 3.95
CA LEU A 27 -5.31 15.95 4.73
C LEU A 27 -5.57 15.65 6.20
N LYS A 28 -4.69 16.17 7.06
CA LYS A 28 -4.72 16.01 8.53
C LYS A 28 -6.06 16.41 9.15
N ASN A 29 -6.75 17.37 8.54
CA ASN A 29 -8.11 17.75 8.87
C ASN A 29 -9.09 16.86 8.09
N SER A 30 -9.59 15.83 8.76
CA SER A 30 -10.53 14.85 8.22
C SER A 30 -11.75 15.52 7.60
N ILE A 31 -11.79 15.64 6.27
CA ILE A 31 -13.06 15.80 5.58
C ILE A 31 -13.81 14.48 5.83
N LYS A 32 -14.93 14.54 6.56
CA LYS A 32 -15.75 13.35 6.93
C LYS A 32 -16.34 12.74 5.66
N SER A 33 -15.57 11.82 5.09
CA SER A 33 -15.81 10.98 3.92
C SER A 33 -16.35 9.57 4.15
N ASP A 34 -17.41 9.15 3.46
CA ASP A 34 -17.74 7.73 3.23
C ASP A 34 -16.74 7.02 2.27
N TYR A 35 -15.65 7.70 1.91
CA TYR A 35 -14.70 7.30 0.87
C TYR A 35 -13.91 6.02 1.18
N VAL A 36 -13.76 5.20 0.14
CA VAL A 36 -13.00 3.94 0.12
C VAL A 36 -11.54 4.15 0.55
N TYR A 37 -10.96 5.30 0.19
CA TYR A 37 -9.54 5.56 0.42
C TYR A 37 -9.16 5.72 1.90
N ASN A 38 -9.98 6.40 2.70
CA ASN A 38 -9.75 6.56 4.14
C ASN A 38 -9.82 5.23 4.88
N LYS A 39 -10.72 4.34 4.46
CA LYS A 39 -10.86 3.03 5.10
C LYS A 39 -9.70 2.12 4.73
N TYR A 40 -9.18 2.21 3.49
CA TYR A 40 -8.14 1.29 2.97
C TYR A 40 -6.69 1.78 3.14
N TYR A 41 -6.37 2.97 2.65
CA TYR A 41 -4.99 3.46 2.54
C TYR A 41 -4.47 4.16 3.81
N LYS A 42 -5.35 4.83 4.57
CA LYS A 42 -4.94 5.48 5.82
C LYS A 42 -4.36 4.49 6.83
N PRO A 43 -4.94 3.30 7.08
CA PRO A 43 -4.32 2.29 7.94
C PRO A 43 -2.92 1.85 7.48
N ILE A 44 -2.68 1.80 6.17
CA ILE A 44 -1.37 1.49 5.60
C ILE A 44 -0.38 2.62 5.94
N TYR A 45 -0.77 3.86 5.68
CA TYR A 45 0.06 5.03 5.98
C TYR A 45 0.38 5.15 7.48
N GLU A 46 -0.61 4.95 8.35
CA GLU A 46 -0.41 4.94 9.81
C GLU A 46 0.57 3.84 10.22
N LEU A 47 0.44 2.61 9.69
CA LEU A 47 1.38 1.54 9.96
C LEU A 47 2.81 1.94 9.55
N MET A 48 2.99 2.56 8.38
CA MET A 48 4.31 2.99 7.92
C MET A 48 4.90 4.08 8.81
N ASN A 49 4.10 5.03 9.28
CA ASN A 49 4.56 6.05 10.22
C ASN A 49 4.87 5.48 11.61
N ASP A 50 4.12 4.46 12.06
CA ASP A 50 4.45 3.73 13.29
C ASP A 50 5.80 3.01 13.17
N ILE A 51 6.19 2.56 11.95
CA ILE A 51 7.45 1.88 11.65
C ILE A 51 8.61 2.88 11.48
N PHE A 52 8.37 4.02 10.84
CA PHE A 52 9.39 4.98 10.44
C PHE A 52 9.34 6.30 11.24
N ASP A 53 8.72 6.29 12.41
CA ASP A 53 8.69 7.43 13.34
C ASP A 53 8.21 8.74 12.68
N ASN A 54 7.13 8.66 11.91
CA ASN A 54 6.53 9.73 11.10
C ASN A 54 7.36 10.21 9.88
N ASP A 55 8.34 9.43 9.42
CA ASP A 55 9.20 9.75 8.27
C ASP A 55 8.78 9.04 6.97
N ALA A 56 7.50 8.68 6.85
CA ALA A 56 6.94 8.07 5.64
C ALA A 56 6.06 9.06 4.88
N LYS A 57 6.31 9.25 3.58
CA LYS A 57 5.43 10.07 2.72
C LYS A 57 4.33 9.25 2.08
N TRP A 58 3.22 9.92 1.80
CA TRP A 58 2.14 9.35 1.00
C TRP A 58 2.62 8.92 -0.38
N HIS A 59 2.00 7.87 -0.91
CA HIS A 59 2.38 7.32 -2.23
C HIS A 59 2.20 8.33 -3.37
N TRP A 60 1.26 9.28 -3.26
CA TRP A 60 1.05 10.33 -4.25
C TRP A 60 2.13 11.42 -4.22
N CYS A 61 2.82 11.60 -3.09
CA CYS A 61 4.01 12.45 -2.97
C CYS A 61 5.25 11.86 -3.70
N ASN A 62 5.10 10.74 -4.39
CA ASN A 62 6.15 10.20 -5.27
C ASN A 62 6.23 10.94 -6.61
N LYS A 63 5.19 11.67 -7.01
CA LYS A 63 5.19 12.54 -8.20
C LYS A 63 5.76 13.92 -7.87
N SER A 64 6.32 14.61 -8.87
CA SER A 64 6.70 16.02 -8.71
C SER A 64 5.45 16.89 -8.56
N TRP A 65 5.58 18.00 -7.83
CA TRP A 65 4.48 18.95 -7.66
C TRP A 65 3.95 19.48 -9.00
N ASP A 66 4.82 19.75 -9.98
CA ASP A 66 4.40 20.25 -11.31
C ASP A 66 3.47 19.28 -12.06
N ILE A 67 3.72 17.97 -11.96
CA ILE A 67 2.82 16.96 -12.54
C ILE A 67 1.54 16.88 -11.71
N LEU A 68 1.68 16.91 -10.39
CA LEU A 68 0.58 16.79 -9.44
C LEU A 68 -0.43 17.94 -9.57
N SER A 69 0.06 19.18 -9.60
CA SER A 69 -0.75 20.39 -9.64
C SER A 69 -1.59 20.42 -10.91
N LYS A 70 -0.99 20.09 -12.06
CA LYS A 70 -1.71 19.97 -13.33
C LYS A 70 -2.80 18.90 -13.26
N GLU A 71 -2.55 17.76 -12.64
CA GLU A 71 -3.59 16.73 -12.47
C GLU A 71 -4.73 17.17 -11.54
N ILE A 72 -4.43 17.96 -10.51
CA ILE A 72 -5.41 18.47 -9.52
C ILE A 72 -6.23 19.61 -10.11
N GLU A 73 -5.61 20.55 -10.82
CA GLU A 73 -6.27 21.70 -11.46
C GLU A 73 -7.37 21.29 -12.45
N HIS A 74 -7.23 20.12 -13.07
CA HIS A 74 -8.21 19.55 -14.00
C HIS A 74 -9.17 18.55 -13.32
N SER A 75 -9.33 18.63 -12.00
CA SER A 75 -10.20 17.76 -11.21
C SER A 75 -11.09 18.55 -10.25
N GLU A 76 -12.10 17.88 -9.70
CA GLU A 76 -12.95 18.47 -8.63
C GLU A 76 -12.14 18.77 -7.35
N ALA A 77 -10.93 18.23 -7.21
CA ALA A 77 -10.02 18.53 -6.10
C ALA A 77 -9.32 19.90 -6.19
N LYS A 78 -9.52 20.65 -7.28
CA LYS A 78 -8.91 21.99 -7.48
C LYS A 78 -9.19 22.94 -6.32
N GLU A 79 -10.38 22.87 -5.72
CA GLU A 79 -10.77 23.74 -4.59
C GLU A 79 -9.89 23.53 -3.34
N PHE A 80 -9.19 22.41 -3.26
CA PHE A 80 -8.31 22.05 -2.15
C PHE A 80 -6.82 22.12 -2.51
N LEU A 81 -6.46 22.70 -3.67
CA LEU A 81 -5.09 22.70 -4.19
C LEU A 81 -4.07 23.22 -3.16
N ASP A 82 -4.38 24.32 -2.47
CA ASP A 82 -3.50 24.91 -1.46
C ASP A 82 -3.27 23.98 -0.26
N VAL A 83 -4.34 23.31 0.20
CA VAL A 83 -4.26 22.38 1.34
C VAL A 83 -3.47 21.13 0.96
N ILE A 84 -3.66 20.63 -0.28
CA ILE A 84 -2.87 19.51 -0.82
C ILE A 84 -1.40 19.92 -0.98
N HIS A 85 -1.13 21.15 -1.40
CA HIS A 85 0.23 21.66 -1.55
C HIS A 85 0.96 21.74 -0.21
N GLU A 86 0.29 22.25 0.83
CA GLU A 86 0.84 22.28 2.18
C GLU A 86 1.18 20.87 2.68
N GLU A 87 0.27 19.91 2.52
CA GLU A 87 0.53 18.51 2.87
C GLU A 87 1.70 17.93 2.04
N TYR A 88 1.79 18.23 0.75
CA TYR A 88 2.91 17.80 -0.09
C TYR A 88 4.25 18.32 0.45
N LEU A 89 4.33 19.62 0.78
CA LEU A 89 5.54 20.25 1.31
C LEU A 89 5.96 19.69 2.66
N ASN A 90 5.00 19.29 3.51
CA ASN A 90 5.25 18.64 4.79
C ASN A 90 5.92 17.25 4.63
N HIS A 91 5.65 16.55 3.52
CA HIS A 91 6.15 15.19 3.27
C HIS A 91 7.25 15.10 2.21
N GLN A 92 7.59 16.21 1.54
CA GLN A 92 8.55 16.19 0.42
C GLN A 92 9.95 15.68 0.85
N ASN A 93 10.32 15.95 2.10
CA ASN A 93 11.63 15.61 2.66
C ASN A 93 11.63 14.26 3.39
N SER A 94 10.49 13.56 3.47
CA SER A 94 10.42 12.28 4.19
C SER A 94 11.28 11.23 3.47
N LYS A 95 12.05 10.46 4.25
CA LYS A 95 13.06 9.54 3.69
C LYS A 95 12.46 8.28 3.09
N VAL A 96 11.25 7.90 3.51
CA VAL A 96 10.63 6.64 3.09
C VAL A 96 9.43 6.90 2.19
N SER A 97 9.47 6.29 1.01
CA SER A 97 8.37 6.32 0.03
C SER A 97 7.51 5.07 0.17
N ILE A 98 6.19 5.27 0.27
CA ILE A 98 5.24 4.16 0.19
C ILE A 98 4.90 3.92 -1.28
N TYR A 99 5.08 2.68 -1.75
CA TYR A 99 4.56 2.20 -3.03
C TYR A 99 3.47 1.18 -2.78
N ILE A 100 2.34 1.31 -3.47
CA ILE A 100 1.19 0.43 -3.32
C ILE A 100 0.90 -0.22 -4.66
N GLY A 101 0.97 -1.55 -4.69
CA GLY A 101 0.71 -2.36 -5.87
C GLY A 101 -0.49 -3.28 -5.67
N ASP A 102 -1.15 -3.59 -6.78
CA ASP A 102 -2.24 -4.56 -6.81
C ASP A 102 -1.73 -5.94 -7.21
N MET A 103 -2.14 -6.95 -6.44
CA MET A 103 -1.85 -8.35 -6.78
C MET A 103 -2.83 -8.88 -7.84
N PHE A 104 -4.07 -8.40 -7.80
CA PHE A 104 -5.10 -8.71 -8.80
C PHE A 104 -5.87 -7.43 -9.10
N TYR A 105 -6.05 -7.13 -10.38
CA TYR A 105 -6.96 -6.08 -10.83
C TYR A 105 -8.27 -6.72 -11.30
N TYR A 106 -9.36 -6.45 -10.59
CA TYR A 106 -10.66 -7.02 -10.94
C TYR A 106 -11.77 -5.98 -10.86
N HIS A 107 -12.40 -5.68 -11.99
CA HIS A 107 -13.60 -4.84 -12.04
C HIS A 107 -14.88 -5.68 -11.85
N GLU A 108 -15.08 -6.27 -10.68
CA GLU A 108 -16.44 -6.66 -10.29
C GLU A 108 -16.78 -6.20 -8.89
N THR A 109 -18.03 -5.78 -8.75
CA THR A 109 -18.65 -5.13 -7.61
C THR A 109 -18.74 -5.98 -6.33
N SER A 110 -18.17 -7.19 -6.32
CA SER A 110 -18.16 -8.11 -5.19
C SER A 110 -16.79 -8.76 -4.97
N SER A 111 -15.97 -8.12 -4.16
CA SER A 111 -14.68 -8.64 -3.68
C SER A 111 -14.75 -9.97 -2.93
N LYS A 112 -15.95 -10.40 -2.51
CA LYS A 112 -16.16 -11.67 -1.78
C LYS A 112 -16.04 -12.90 -2.68
N LYS A 113 -15.99 -12.73 -3.99
CA LYS A 113 -15.85 -13.83 -4.96
C LYS A 113 -14.87 -13.40 -6.05
N LEU A 114 -13.58 -13.37 -5.73
CA LEU A 114 -12.57 -13.48 -6.79
C LEU A 114 -12.90 -14.77 -7.57
N PRO A 115 -13.21 -14.71 -8.87
CA PRO A 115 -13.46 -15.92 -9.65
C PRO A 115 -12.12 -16.59 -9.91
N LEU A 116 -11.68 -17.37 -8.93
CA LEU A 116 -10.45 -18.15 -9.01
C LEU A 116 -10.61 -19.17 -10.13
N LYS A 117 -9.83 -19.02 -11.20
CA LYS A 117 -9.78 -20.01 -12.28
C LYS A 117 -9.09 -21.26 -11.75
N LYS A 118 -9.82 -22.37 -11.64
CA LYS A 118 -9.29 -23.65 -11.11
C LYS A 118 -8.05 -24.16 -11.85
N SER A 119 -7.87 -23.77 -13.11
CA SER A 119 -6.73 -24.16 -13.94
C SER A 119 -5.45 -23.36 -13.68
N ILE A 120 -5.47 -22.34 -12.80
CA ILE A 120 -4.32 -21.49 -12.50
C ILE A 120 -3.81 -21.77 -11.09
N SER A 121 -2.50 -21.94 -10.97
CA SER A 121 -1.82 -21.91 -9.67
C SER A 121 -1.76 -20.46 -9.16
N HIS A 122 -2.65 -20.13 -8.24
CA HIS A 122 -2.68 -18.81 -7.60
C HIS A 122 -1.42 -18.51 -6.78
N PRO A 123 -0.81 -19.49 -6.06
CA PRO A 123 0.51 -19.31 -5.47
C PRO A 123 1.57 -18.89 -6.50
N GLN A 124 1.65 -19.58 -7.63
CA GLN A 124 2.61 -19.26 -8.69
C GLN A 124 2.36 -17.86 -9.27
N TYR A 125 1.10 -17.55 -9.60
CA TYR A 125 0.71 -16.24 -10.08
C TYR A 125 1.09 -15.12 -9.09
N CYS A 126 0.83 -15.30 -7.80
CA CYS A 126 1.18 -14.29 -6.80
C CYS A 126 2.70 -14.09 -6.68
N LYS A 127 3.50 -15.16 -6.83
CA LYS A 127 4.96 -15.07 -6.84
C LYS A 127 5.44 -14.30 -8.08
N GLU A 128 4.93 -14.61 -9.26
CA GLU A 128 5.26 -13.91 -10.51
C GLU A 128 4.88 -12.42 -10.45
N MET A 129 3.68 -12.10 -9.98
CA MET A 129 3.24 -10.70 -9.84
C MET A 129 4.08 -9.94 -8.81
N LEU A 130 4.46 -10.57 -7.70
CA LEU A 130 5.34 -9.96 -6.71
C LEU A 130 6.72 -9.67 -7.30
N GLU A 131 7.30 -10.61 -8.06
CA GLU A 131 8.58 -10.42 -8.75
C GLU A 131 8.50 -9.24 -9.73
N LEU A 132 7.45 -9.16 -10.56
CA LEU A 132 7.26 -8.06 -11.50
C LEU A 132 7.22 -6.68 -10.83
N HIS A 133 6.51 -6.54 -9.70
CA HIS A 133 6.49 -5.28 -8.94
C HIS A 133 7.87 -4.95 -8.36
N ILE A 134 8.60 -5.95 -7.88
CA ILE A 134 9.97 -5.78 -7.36
C ILE A 134 10.91 -5.33 -8.47
N GLU A 135 10.91 -6.02 -9.61
CA GLU A 135 11.75 -5.71 -10.77
C GLU A 135 11.48 -4.31 -11.29
N SER A 136 10.20 -3.93 -11.48
CA SER A 136 9.82 -2.60 -11.96
C SER A 136 10.36 -1.47 -11.06
N LEU A 137 10.32 -1.65 -9.74
CA LEU A 137 10.87 -0.67 -8.80
C LEU A 137 12.40 -0.61 -8.87
N ILE A 138 13.06 -1.76 -8.97
CA ILE A 138 14.53 -1.83 -9.08
C ILE A 138 15.00 -1.18 -10.37
N GLU A 139 14.35 -1.46 -11.50
CA GLU A 139 14.65 -0.85 -12.81
C GLU A 139 14.46 0.67 -12.79
N ALA A 140 13.46 1.17 -12.03
CA ALA A 140 13.26 2.59 -11.77
C ALA A 140 14.28 3.20 -10.77
N GLY A 141 15.34 2.47 -10.41
CA GLY A 141 16.40 2.91 -9.50
C GLY A 141 15.95 3.04 -8.04
N LYS A 142 14.91 2.32 -7.62
CA LYS A 142 14.39 2.37 -6.24
C LYS A 142 14.96 1.23 -5.40
N SER A 143 15.31 1.55 -4.15
CA SER A 143 15.65 0.56 -3.13
C SER A 143 14.41 0.13 -2.34
N ILE A 144 14.22 -1.18 -2.15
CA ILE A 144 13.09 -1.73 -1.39
C ILE A 144 13.58 -2.12 0.01
N LYS A 145 13.09 -1.43 1.06
CA LYS A 145 13.36 -1.81 2.46
C LYS A 145 12.65 -3.11 2.87
N PHE A 146 11.39 -3.25 2.48
CA PHE A 146 10.59 -4.46 2.64
C PHE A 146 9.30 -4.39 1.81
N VAL A 147 8.62 -5.53 1.69
CA VAL A 147 7.26 -5.68 1.17
C VAL A 147 6.33 -6.07 2.31
N TYR A 148 5.15 -5.47 2.38
CA TYR A 148 4.06 -5.91 3.25
C TYR A 148 2.88 -6.41 2.42
N ILE A 149 2.44 -7.63 2.66
CA ILE A 149 1.27 -8.23 2.02
C ILE A 149 0.02 -7.93 2.85
N ASN A 150 -0.77 -6.96 2.41
CA ASN A 150 -1.96 -6.44 3.10
C ASN A 150 -3.23 -7.25 2.78
N ASN A 151 -3.14 -8.58 2.77
CA ASN A 151 -4.29 -9.46 2.52
C ASN A 151 -4.00 -10.88 3.02
N SER A 152 -4.93 -11.46 3.79
CA SER A 152 -4.74 -12.78 4.39
C SER A 152 -4.70 -13.91 3.36
N GLN A 153 -5.51 -13.84 2.30
CA GLN A 153 -5.57 -14.89 1.28
C GLN A 153 -4.34 -14.84 0.38
N VAL A 154 -3.91 -13.65 -0.05
CA VAL A 154 -2.65 -13.49 -0.79
C VAL A 154 -1.46 -13.92 0.06
N SER A 155 -1.46 -13.59 1.35
CA SER A 155 -0.44 -14.05 2.29
C SER A 155 -0.36 -15.58 2.33
N GLN A 156 -1.51 -16.26 2.45
CA GLN A 156 -1.56 -17.72 2.43
C GLN A 156 -1.05 -18.32 1.11
N TRP A 157 -1.42 -17.74 -0.03
CA TRP A 157 -0.94 -18.19 -1.34
C TRP A 157 0.57 -18.02 -1.51
N LEU A 158 1.14 -16.92 -1.02
CA LEU A 158 2.59 -16.70 -1.05
C LEU A 158 3.35 -17.58 -0.06
N CYS A 159 2.70 -18.07 1.00
CA CYS A 159 3.29 -18.96 1.99
C CYS A 159 3.08 -20.46 1.68
N ASP A 160 2.66 -20.83 0.47
CA ASP A 160 2.38 -22.21 0.07
C ASP A 160 1.42 -22.94 1.05
N GLY A 161 0.48 -22.19 1.65
CA GLY A 161 -0.49 -22.71 2.62
C GLY A 161 -0.01 -22.76 4.08
N GLU A 162 1.26 -22.46 4.36
CA GLU A 162 1.77 -22.34 5.73
C GLU A 162 1.45 -20.96 6.32
N ILE A 163 1.32 -20.88 7.65
CA ILE A 163 1.15 -19.59 8.34
C ILE A 163 2.54 -19.06 8.71
N LYS A 164 2.98 -18.01 8.01
CA LYS A 164 4.21 -17.27 8.28
C LYS A 164 3.91 -15.78 8.42
N THR A 165 4.65 -15.09 9.28
CA THR A 165 4.61 -13.61 9.39
C THR A 165 5.68 -12.94 8.54
N PHE A 166 6.69 -13.70 8.11
CA PHE A 166 7.86 -13.19 7.43
C PHE A 166 8.52 -14.23 6.51
N THR A 167 9.11 -13.77 5.40
CA THR A 167 10.05 -14.54 4.58
C THR A 167 11.05 -13.63 3.87
N ILE A 168 12.05 -14.25 3.26
CA ILE A 168 12.92 -13.63 2.26
C ILE A 168 12.49 -14.13 0.88
N PHE A 169 12.19 -13.22 -0.03
CA PHE A 169 11.65 -13.51 -1.36
C PHE A 169 12.65 -13.23 -2.47
N GLY A 170 12.70 -14.14 -3.44
CA GLY A 170 13.52 -14.05 -4.65
C GLY A 170 15.03 -14.06 -4.40
N ASP A 171 15.79 -14.07 -5.50
CA ASP A 171 17.27 -14.06 -5.46
C ASP A 171 17.82 -12.73 -4.93
N ARG A 172 17.03 -11.67 -5.07
CA ARG A 172 17.31 -10.32 -4.53
C ARG A 172 17.17 -10.25 -3.00
N LYS A 173 16.76 -11.33 -2.35
CA LYS A 173 16.58 -11.45 -0.89
C LYS A 173 15.71 -10.33 -0.32
N ILE A 174 14.58 -10.05 -0.97
CA ILE A 174 13.67 -8.99 -0.55
C ILE A 174 12.92 -9.43 0.73
N PRO A 175 12.91 -8.64 1.80
CA PRO A 175 12.16 -8.96 3.00
C PRO A 175 10.66 -8.81 2.76
N VAL A 176 9.87 -9.84 3.04
CA VAL A 176 8.41 -9.84 2.87
C VAL A 176 7.72 -10.18 4.18
N PHE A 177 6.85 -9.29 4.63
CA PHE A 177 6.00 -9.44 5.81
C PHE A 177 4.58 -9.76 5.37
N PHE A 178 3.96 -10.73 6.03
CA PHE A 178 2.63 -11.21 5.71
C PHE A 178 1.63 -10.74 6.75
N GLY A 179 0.41 -10.42 6.32
CA GLY A 179 -0.60 -9.89 7.20
C GLY A 179 -2.02 -10.02 6.67
N GLY A 180 -2.96 -9.82 7.60
CA GLY A 180 -4.34 -9.55 7.26
C GLY A 180 -4.50 -8.15 6.68
N MET A 181 -5.68 -7.89 6.13
CA MET A 181 -6.04 -6.56 5.68
C MET A 181 -6.10 -5.60 6.89
N LEU A 182 -5.32 -4.52 6.86
CA LEU A 182 -5.30 -3.49 7.92
C LEU A 182 -6.62 -2.72 8.01
N SER A 183 -7.32 -2.61 6.89
CA SER A 183 -8.55 -1.85 6.77
C SER A 183 -9.78 -2.60 7.28
N GLY A 184 -10.79 -1.83 7.70
CA GLY A 184 -12.07 -2.37 8.17
C GLY A 184 -11.99 -3.08 9.53
N GLY A 185 -10.98 -2.79 10.35
CA GLY A 185 -10.86 -3.31 11.72
C GLY A 185 -10.58 -4.81 11.82
N ARG A 186 -10.09 -5.43 10.73
CA ARG A 186 -9.85 -6.89 10.69
C ARG A 186 -8.60 -7.33 11.42
N MET A 187 -7.61 -6.45 11.56
CA MET A 187 -6.42 -6.69 12.37
C MET A 187 -6.57 -6.00 13.72
N ASP A 188 -6.48 -6.77 14.81
CA ASP A 188 -6.56 -6.23 16.16
C ASP A 188 -5.31 -5.41 16.52
N LEU A 189 -5.43 -4.57 17.56
CA LEU A 189 -4.37 -3.66 18.00
C LEU A 189 -3.10 -4.39 18.44
N PHE A 190 -3.20 -5.59 19.03
CA PHE A 190 -2.03 -6.36 19.43
C PHE A 190 -1.30 -6.92 18.21
N SER A 191 -2.03 -7.46 17.24
CA SER A 191 -1.46 -7.93 15.97
C SER A 191 -0.76 -6.80 15.21
N LYS A 192 -1.38 -5.60 15.14
CA LYS A 192 -0.73 -4.41 14.53
C LYS A 192 0.57 -4.04 15.25
N LYS A 193 0.56 -3.99 16.59
CA LYS A 193 1.77 -3.68 17.38
C LYS A 193 2.87 -4.72 17.21
N ARG A 194 2.53 -6.01 17.14
CA ARG A 194 3.50 -7.09 16.87
C ARG A 194 4.13 -6.92 15.50
N LEU A 195 3.33 -6.65 14.46
CA LEU A 195 3.82 -6.41 13.11
C LEU A 195 4.80 -5.21 13.07
N VAL A 196 4.46 -4.09 13.69
CA VAL A 196 5.36 -2.92 13.78
C VAL A 196 6.67 -3.29 14.46
N HIS A 197 6.60 -4.01 15.59
CA HIS A 197 7.80 -4.42 16.32
C HIS A 197 8.68 -5.39 15.51
N GLU A 198 8.08 -6.36 14.83
CA GLU A 198 8.77 -7.34 13.98
C GLU A 198 9.52 -6.64 12.84
N ILE A 199 8.85 -5.71 12.14
CA ILE A 199 9.46 -4.93 11.06
C ILE A 199 10.58 -4.04 11.61
N LYS A 200 10.34 -3.29 12.70
CA LYS A 200 11.36 -2.43 13.32
C LYS A 200 12.59 -3.22 13.74
N ASN A 201 12.40 -4.40 14.33
CA ASN A 201 13.51 -5.26 14.72
C ASN A 201 14.30 -5.78 13.53
N TYR A 202 13.61 -6.17 12.45
CA TYR A 202 14.27 -6.58 11.21
C TYR A 202 15.11 -5.45 10.62
N LEU A 203 14.53 -4.25 10.51
CA LEU A 203 15.22 -3.07 9.98
C LEU A 203 16.46 -2.70 10.81
N LYS A 204 16.36 -2.71 12.14
CA LYS A 204 17.52 -2.50 13.03
C LYS A 204 18.62 -3.52 12.84
N ARG A 205 18.25 -4.80 12.64
CA ARG A 205 19.22 -5.86 12.39
C ARG A 205 19.99 -5.58 11.11
N ILE A 206 19.32 -5.29 10.00
CA ILE A 206 20.01 -5.04 8.73
C ILE A 206 20.86 -3.76 8.77
N GLU A 207 20.44 -2.73 9.50
CA GLU A 207 21.22 -1.49 9.68
C GLU A 207 22.48 -1.72 10.51
N SER A 208 22.50 -2.71 11.42
CA SER A 208 23.71 -3.07 12.18
C SER A 208 24.78 -3.84 11.38
N TYR A 209 24.47 -4.23 10.13
CA TYR A 209 25.40 -4.92 9.23
C TYR A 209 25.92 -4.03 8.09
N ILE A 210 25.54 -2.74 8.06
CA ILE A 210 25.98 -1.73 7.09
C ILE A 210 26.89 -0.74 7.83
#